data_AF-A0A2V5JXU2-F1
#
_entry.id   AF-A0A2V5JXU2-F1
#
_cell.length_a   1.000
_cell.length_b   1.000
_cell.length_c   1.000
_cell.angle_alpha   90.00
_cell.angle_beta   90.00
_cell.angle_gamma   90.00
#
_symmetry.space_group_name_H-M   'P 1'
#
loop_
_entity.id
_entity.type
_entity.pdbx_description
1 polymer ?
#
loop_
_entity_poly.entity_id
_entity_poly.type
_entity_poly.pdbx_seq_one_letter_code
_entity_poly.pdbx_strand_id
1 'polypeptide(L)'
;MNDSQQHNSGPTPDAVHNRGGAPGPQQEIDGRPHPAWDAFHPYAALVPRKRKWVVCLLSLLIPGTGHFYLGLMQKGLTVMLLIIMDIFAIVHFSINMSSIPLITLLALFLPIIYFYSLFDALLSTDKVNAYRYAPAPRPDGSPGEWSGEARNPAQSQPYIGWLLVAVGGLFFVFSAKPDWISFVLDKMGTMIGGMILIGIGLVLFLRKSKPK
;
A
#
# COMPACT_ATOMS: atom_id res chain seq x y z
N MET A 1 5.64 -42.34 83.95
CA MET A 1 5.93 -43.68 83.41
C MET A 1 4.71 -44.17 82.64
N ASN A 2 4.81 -44.39 81.33
CA ASN A 2 4.55 -45.67 80.67
C ASN A 2 4.23 -45.41 79.18
N ASP A 3 5.12 -45.92 78.33
CA ASP A 3 4.95 -46.07 76.90
C ASP A 3 3.79 -47.04 76.59
N SER A 4 3.12 -46.88 75.44
CA SER A 4 3.35 -47.73 74.26
C SER A 4 2.17 -47.76 73.25
N GLN A 5 2.51 -47.34 72.03
CA GLN A 5 2.24 -48.03 70.74
C GLN A 5 0.81 -48.12 70.18
N GLN A 6 0.57 -47.40 69.06
CA GLN A 6 0.18 -47.89 67.72
C GLN A 6 -0.35 -46.70 66.87
N HIS A 7 -0.29 -46.59 65.55
CA HIS A 7 0.62 -46.96 64.46
C HIS A 7 0.03 -46.32 63.17
N ASN A 8 0.89 -45.78 62.27
CA ASN A 8 0.69 -45.45 60.83
C ASN A 8 -0.27 -44.29 60.42
N SER A 9 -0.05 -43.49 59.35
CA SER A 9 0.95 -43.45 58.25
C SER A 9 0.80 -42.17 57.38
N GLY A 10 1.92 -41.49 57.08
CA GLY A 10 2.25 -40.85 55.77
C GLY A 10 1.69 -39.46 55.35
N PRO A 11 2.41 -38.64 54.52
CA PRO A 11 2.32 -37.17 54.53
C PRO A 11 1.84 -36.51 53.20
N THR A 12 1.42 -35.23 53.23
CA THR A 12 1.55 -34.27 52.08
C THR A 12 1.25 -32.81 52.47
N PRO A 13 1.97 -31.80 51.93
CA PRO A 13 1.72 -30.37 52.15
C PRO A 13 1.16 -29.65 50.90
N ASP A 14 0.11 -28.82 51.04
CA ASP A 14 -0.48 -28.02 49.95
C ASP A 14 -0.75 -26.55 50.31
N ALA A 15 -0.52 -25.69 49.30
CA ALA A 15 -1.07 -24.36 48.97
C ALA A 15 -0.85 -23.18 49.95
N VAL A 16 -0.09 -22.11 49.64
CA VAL A 16 -0.08 -21.12 48.53
C VAL A 16 -1.33 -20.23 48.46
N HIS A 17 -1.19 -18.96 48.85
CA HIS A 17 -1.77 -17.78 48.19
C HIS A 17 -1.20 -16.47 48.78
N ASN A 18 -0.48 -15.64 47.98
CA ASN A 18 -0.60 -14.18 48.05
C ASN A 18 -0.14 -13.42 46.79
N ARG A 19 -0.80 -12.28 46.58
CA ARG A 19 -0.93 -11.31 45.47
C ARG A 19 0.34 -10.65 44.88
N GLY A 20 0.21 -10.27 43.60
CA GLY A 20 0.82 -9.10 42.92
C GLY A 20 0.49 -9.18 41.42
N GLY A 21 -0.30 -8.27 40.81
CA GLY A 21 0.14 -6.94 40.35
C GLY A 21 0.74 -7.03 38.94
N ALA A 22 -0.01 -6.66 37.90
CA ALA A 22 0.42 -6.75 36.49
C ALA A 22 1.50 -5.72 36.11
N PRO A 23 2.49 -6.10 35.28
CA PRO A 23 3.19 -5.18 34.39
C PRO A 23 2.73 -5.35 32.93
N GLY A 24 2.62 -4.23 32.21
CA GLY A 24 2.35 -4.18 30.76
C GLY A 24 3.50 -4.74 29.90
N PRO A 25 3.39 -4.64 28.56
CA PRO A 25 4.06 -5.54 27.61
C PRO A 25 5.56 -5.23 27.49
N GLN A 26 6.38 -5.99 28.20
CA GLN A 26 7.80 -6.11 27.90
C GLN A 26 7.97 -7.05 26.70
N GLN A 27 8.06 -6.44 25.51
CA GLN A 27 8.70 -7.04 24.36
C GLN A 27 10.18 -7.24 24.71
N GLU A 28 10.57 -8.43 25.17
CA GLU A 28 11.99 -8.75 25.35
C GLU A 28 12.22 -10.27 25.23
N ILE A 29 12.85 -10.65 24.12
CA ILE A 29 13.99 -11.59 24.06
C ILE A 29 13.80 -12.88 24.85
N ASP A 30 13.15 -13.88 24.24
CA ASP A 30 13.41 -15.26 24.62
C ASP A 30 13.40 -16.10 23.35
N GLY A 31 14.58 -16.63 22.98
CA GLY A 31 14.80 -17.50 21.81
C GLY A 31 14.15 -18.87 21.96
N ARG A 32 12.99 -18.94 22.61
CA ARG A 32 12.19 -20.15 22.73
C ARG A 32 11.32 -20.26 21.48
N PRO A 33 11.20 -21.45 20.87
CA PRO A 33 10.23 -21.65 19.81
C PRO A 33 8.86 -21.26 20.32
N HIS A 34 8.21 -20.31 19.63
CA HIS A 34 6.82 -19.98 19.87
C HIS A 34 6.00 -21.28 19.81
N PRO A 35 5.16 -21.56 20.80
CA PRO A 35 4.42 -22.80 20.83
C PRO A 35 3.48 -22.88 19.61
N ALA A 36 3.39 -24.08 19.02
CA ALA A 36 2.71 -24.33 17.74
C ALA A 36 1.21 -23.95 17.68
N TRP A 37 0.61 -23.58 18.81
CA TRP A 37 -0.77 -23.11 18.88
C TRP A 37 -0.97 -21.66 18.44
N ASP A 38 0.09 -20.84 18.31
CA ASP A 38 -0.01 -19.51 17.70
C ASP A 38 -0.33 -19.56 16.18
N ALA A 39 -0.09 -20.72 15.52
CA ALA A 39 -0.37 -20.92 14.10
C ALA A 39 -1.81 -21.32 13.79
N PHE A 40 -2.62 -21.68 14.81
CA PHE A 40 -4.00 -22.09 14.61
C PHE A 40 -4.93 -20.88 14.75
N HIS A 41 -5.24 -20.24 13.62
CA HIS A 41 -6.32 -19.26 13.55
C HIS A 41 -7.62 -19.95 13.15
N PRO A 42 -8.47 -20.43 14.10
CA PRO A 42 -9.75 -21.07 13.77
C PRO A 42 -10.67 -20.15 12.96
N TYR A 43 -10.47 -18.84 13.07
CA TYR A 43 -11.22 -17.82 12.35
C TYR A 43 -10.76 -17.62 10.90
N ALA A 44 -9.54 -18.03 10.53
CA ALA A 44 -9.07 -17.92 9.14
C ALA A 44 -9.81 -18.90 8.21
N ALA A 45 -10.22 -20.06 8.73
CA ALA A 45 -11.02 -21.03 8.00
C ALA A 45 -12.50 -20.62 7.82
N LEU A 46 -12.98 -19.65 8.61
CA LEU A 46 -14.38 -19.21 8.61
C LEU A 46 -14.66 -18.07 7.62
N VAL A 47 -13.63 -17.46 7.02
CA VAL A 47 -13.83 -16.35 6.08
C VAL A 47 -14.27 -16.92 4.73
N PRO A 48 -15.47 -16.56 4.20
CA PRO A 48 -15.95 -17.10 2.93
C PRO A 48 -15.19 -16.54 1.72
N ARG A 49 -15.01 -17.38 0.69
CA ARG A 49 -14.29 -17.00 -0.54
C ARG A 49 -14.95 -15.79 -1.18
N LYS A 50 -14.14 -14.79 -1.55
CA LYS A 50 -14.65 -13.61 -2.27
C LYS A 50 -15.11 -14.05 -3.66
N ARG A 51 -16.38 -13.78 -3.98
CA ARG A 51 -17.02 -14.16 -5.25
C ARG A 51 -16.56 -13.23 -6.38
N LYS A 52 -15.98 -13.80 -7.44
CA LYS A 52 -15.51 -13.06 -8.64
C LYS A 52 -16.61 -12.24 -9.31
N TRP A 53 -17.83 -12.78 -9.38
CA TRP A 53 -18.99 -12.09 -9.96
C TRP A 53 -19.37 -10.81 -9.23
N VAL A 54 -19.25 -10.77 -7.90
CA VAL A 54 -19.54 -9.57 -7.10
C VAL A 54 -18.46 -8.50 -7.33
N VAL A 55 -17.19 -8.90 -7.41
CA VAL A 55 -16.08 -7.99 -7.74
C VAL A 55 -16.25 -7.42 -9.15
N CYS A 56 -16.63 -8.27 -10.11
CA CYS A 56 -16.94 -7.87 -11.48
C CYS A 56 -18.08 -6.84 -11.50
N LEU A 57 -19.21 -7.16 -10.87
CA LEU A 57 -20.39 -6.30 -10.83
C LEU A 57 -20.10 -4.95 -10.15
N LEU A 58 -19.38 -4.95 -9.02
CA LEU A 58 -18.96 -3.72 -8.35
C LEU A 58 -18.03 -2.89 -9.22
N SER A 59 -16.99 -3.50 -9.79
CA SER A 59 -16.05 -2.78 -10.65
C SER A 59 -16.70 -2.27 -11.94
N LEU A 60 -17.77 -2.91 -12.41
CA LEU A 60 -18.58 -2.44 -13.52
C LEU A 60 -19.47 -1.26 -13.10
N LEU A 61 -20.12 -1.32 -11.93
CA LEU A 61 -20.99 -0.22 -11.52
C LEU A 61 -20.21 1.07 -11.27
N ILE A 62 -19.09 0.97 -10.54
CA ILE A 62 -18.26 2.10 -10.17
C ILE A 62 -16.78 1.68 -10.26
N PRO A 63 -15.99 2.27 -11.18
CA PRO A 63 -14.58 1.92 -11.33
C PRO A 63 -13.82 2.15 -10.01
N GLY A 64 -12.95 1.21 -9.66
CA GLY A 64 -12.22 1.20 -8.38
C GLY A 64 -12.96 0.57 -7.17
N THR A 65 -14.28 0.37 -7.21
CA THR A 65 -15.01 -0.22 -6.07
C THR A 65 -14.84 -1.74 -5.94
N GLY A 66 -14.51 -2.45 -7.03
CA GLY A 66 -14.18 -3.87 -6.99
C GLY A 66 -12.97 -4.16 -6.08
N HIS A 67 -11.98 -3.27 -6.06
CA HIS A 67 -10.82 -3.36 -5.18
C HIS A 67 -11.19 -3.14 -3.71
N PHE A 68 -12.17 -2.28 -3.41
CA PHE A 68 -12.66 -2.08 -2.04
C PHE A 68 -13.30 -3.34 -1.46
N TYR A 69 -14.06 -4.08 -2.28
CA TYR A 69 -14.65 -5.35 -1.84
C TYR A 69 -13.61 -6.42 -1.44
N LEU A 70 -12.44 -6.36 -2.07
CA LEU A 70 -11.31 -7.24 -1.77
C LEU A 70 -10.50 -6.79 -0.53
N GLY A 71 -10.69 -5.55 -0.07
CA GLY A 71 -9.88 -4.90 0.97
C GLY A 71 -8.65 -4.15 0.42
N LEU A 72 -8.56 -3.96 -0.90
CA LEU A 72 -7.45 -3.30 -1.59
C LEU A 72 -7.74 -1.79 -1.77
N MET A 73 -7.85 -1.06 -0.65
CA MET A 73 -8.27 0.34 -0.64
C MET A 73 -7.34 1.25 -1.45
N GLN A 74 -6.03 1.10 -1.32
CA GLN A 74 -5.06 1.95 -2.03
C GLN A 74 -5.19 1.83 -3.56
N LYS A 75 -5.40 0.63 -4.07
CA LYS A 75 -5.59 0.40 -5.50
C LYS A 75 -6.90 1.01 -6.01
N GLY A 76 -8.00 0.78 -5.29
CA GLY A 76 -9.29 1.35 -5.66
C GLY A 76 -9.28 2.89 -5.68
N LEU A 77 -8.67 3.50 -4.66
CA LEU A 77 -8.50 4.95 -4.58
C LEU A 77 -7.67 5.51 -5.74
N THR A 78 -6.59 4.81 -6.11
CA THR A 78 -5.74 5.21 -7.24
C THR A 78 -6.53 5.23 -8.53
N VAL A 79 -7.33 4.20 -8.80
CA VAL A 79 -8.18 4.14 -10.01
C VAL A 79 -9.21 5.28 -10.01
N MET A 80 -9.86 5.54 -8.86
CA MET A 80 -10.81 6.66 -8.75
C MET A 80 -10.13 8.01 -8.99
N LEU A 81 -8.96 8.24 -8.39
CA LEU A 81 -8.16 9.44 -8.62
C LEU A 81 -7.73 9.58 -10.08
N LEU A 82 -7.38 8.48 -10.76
CA LEU A 82 -7.02 8.47 -12.17
C LEU A 82 -8.17 8.96 -13.04
N ILE A 83 -9.38 8.46 -12.80
CA ILE A 83 -10.58 8.84 -13.55
C ILE A 83 -10.95 10.30 -13.27
N ILE A 84 -10.90 10.73 -12.00
CA ILE A 84 -11.17 12.13 -11.63
C ILE A 84 -10.15 13.06 -12.30
N MET A 85 -8.87 12.66 -12.31
CA MET A 85 -7.79 13.43 -12.95
C MET A 85 -8.00 13.50 -14.46
N ASP A 86 -8.33 12.40 -15.12
CA ASP A 86 -8.61 12.34 -16.55
C ASP A 86 -9.79 13.25 -16.93
N ILE A 87 -10.91 13.18 -16.20
CA ILE A 87 -12.07 14.07 -16.39
C ILE A 87 -11.65 15.54 -16.19
N PHE A 88 -10.88 15.83 -15.15
CA PHE A 88 -10.38 17.18 -14.90
C PHE A 88 -9.52 17.69 -16.06
N ALA A 89 -8.65 16.84 -16.61
CA ALA A 89 -7.84 17.19 -17.77
C ALA A 89 -8.69 17.42 -19.02
N ILE A 90 -9.69 16.57 -19.30
CA ILE A 90 -10.63 16.78 -20.42
C ILE A 90 -11.28 18.16 -20.32
N VAL A 91 -11.82 18.50 -19.15
CA VAL A 91 -12.47 19.81 -18.91
C VAL A 91 -11.47 20.95 -19.07
N HIS A 92 -10.26 20.80 -18.51
CA HIS A 92 -9.23 21.83 -18.59
C HIS A 92 -8.77 22.09 -20.03
N PHE A 93 -8.48 21.05 -20.80
CA PHE A 93 -8.05 21.17 -22.20
C PHE A 93 -9.19 21.71 -23.09
N SER A 94 -10.43 21.33 -22.80
CA SER A 94 -11.63 21.87 -23.47
C SER A 94 -11.72 23.39 -23.33
N ILE A 95 -11.52 23.92 -22.12
CA ILE A 95 -11.64 25.36 -21.84
C ILE A 95 -10.41 26.16 -22.30
N ASN A 96 -9.19 25.64 -22.11
CA ASN A 96 -7.96 26.45 -22.24
C ASN A 96 -7.25 26.35 -23.59
N MET A 97 -7.32 25.20 -24.26
CA MET A 97 -6.57 24.93 -25.49
C MET A 97 -7.46 24.63 -26.68
N SER A 98 -8.75 24.30 -26.46
CA SER A 98 -9.75 23.98 -27.49
C SER A 98 -9.22 23.01 -28.57
N SER A 99 -8.25 22.16 -28.20
CA SER A 99 -7.58 21.23 -29.10
C SER A 99 -8.40 19.95 -29.18
N ILE A 100 -9.29 19.91 -30.17
CA ILE A 100 -10.18 18.78 -30.45
C ILE A 100 -9.46 17.42 -30.42
N PRO A 101 -8.23 17.26 -30.98
CA PRO A 101 -7.53 15.98 -30.96
C PRO A 101 -7.14 15.51 -29.56
N LEU A 102 -6.68 16.41 -28.68
CA LEU A 102 -6.30 16.04 -27.31
C LEU A 102 -7.52 15.67 -26.48
N ILE A 103 -8.59 16.44 -26.59
CA ILE A 103 -9.85 16.16 -25.89
C ILE A 103 -10.39 14.78 -26.30
N THR A 104 -10.33 14.48 -27.60
CA THR A 104 -10.76 13.17 -28.15
C THR A 104 -9.87 12.04 -27.64
N LEU A 105 -8.55 12.27 -27.58
CA LEU A 105 -7.59 11.30 -27.06
C LEU A 105 -7.82 11.01 -25.58
N LEU A 106 -7.99 12.03 -24.74
CA LEU A 106 -8.29 11.84 -23.32
C LEU A 106 -9.66 11.16 -23.11
N ALA A 107 -10.68 11.55 -23.88
CA ALA A 107 -11.98 10.88 -23.83
C ALA A 107 -11.90 9.38 -24.22
N LEU A 108 -10.94 8.99 -25.06
CA LEU A 108 -10.66 7.59 -25.40
C LEU A 108 -9.92 6.86 -24.27
N PHE A 109 -9.15 7.56 -23.43
CA PHE A 109 -8.51 6.95 -22.26
C PHE A 109 -9.52 6.49 -21.21
N LEU A 110 -10.64 7.19 -21.07
CA LEU A 110 -11.67 6.87 -20.08
C LEU A 110 -12.22 5.43 -20.18
N PRO A 111 -12.68 4.93 -21.35
CA PRO A 111 -13.07 3.52 -21.48
C PRO A 111 -11.89 2.56 -21.31
N ILE A 112 -10.67 2.92 -21.73
CA ILE A 112 -9.47 2.08 -21.55
C ILE A 112 -9.17 1.88 -20.05
N ILE A 113 -9.17 2.97 -19.27
CA ILE A 113 -8.95 2.95 -17.82
C ILE A 113 -10.06 2.16 -17.13
N TYR A 114 -11.30 2.28 -17.61
CA TYR A 114 -12.44 1.57 -17.07
C TYR A 114 -12.32 0.05 -17.27
N PHE A 115 -11.99 -0.41 -18.48
CA PHE A 115 -11.72 -1.84 -18.74
C PHE A 115 -10.51 -2.33 -17.94
N TYR A 116 -9.45 -1.52 -17.84
CA TYR A 116 -8.30 -1.84 -17.00
C TYR A 116 -8.71 -2.06 -15.54
N SER A 117 -9.52 -1.18 -14.96
CA SER A 117 -10.06 -1.35 -13.59
C SER A 117 -10.81 -2.66 -13.44
N LEU A 118 -11.64 -3.02 -14.42
CA LEU A 118 -12.42 -4.24 -14.41
C LEU A 118 -11.52 -5.50 -14.41
N PHE A 119 -10.57 -5.57 -15.35
CA PHE A 119 -9.66 -6.70 -15.43
C PHE A 119 -8.73 -6.76 -14.20
N ASP A 120 -8.18 -5.64 -13.74
CA ASP A 120 -7.29 -5.64 -12.58
C ASP A 120 -8.01 -6.07 -11.30
N ALA A 121 -9.29 -5.70 -11.12
CA ALA A 121 -10.10 -6.17 -9.99
C ALA A 121 -10.32 -7.70 -10.05
N LEU A 122 -10.56 -8.24 -11.24
CA LEU A 122 -10.71 -9.69 -11.44
C LEU A 122 -9.41 -10.44 -11.11
N LEU A 123 -8.27 -10.00 -11.66
CA LEU A 123 -6.96 -10.61 -11.36
C LEU A 123 -6.59 -10.48 -9.88
N SER A 124 -6.94 -9.35 -9.26
CA SER A 124 -6.72 -9.12 -7.83
C SER A 124 -7.52 -10.08 -6.95
N THR A 125 -8.68 -10.56 -7.41
CA THR A 125 -9.50 -11.52 -6.67
C THR A 125 -8.77 -12.84 -6.48
N ASP A 126 -8.11 -13.33 -7.52
CA ASP A 126 -7.35 -14.59 -7.46
C ASP A 126 -6.14 -14.47 -6.53
N LYS A 127 -5.42 -13.35 -6.59
CA LYS A 127 -4.31 -13.06 -5.68
C LYS A 127 -4.75 -12.97 -4.21
N VAL A 128 -5.87 -12.29 -3.94
CA VAL A 128 -6.41 -12.13 -2.58
C VAL A 128 -6.97 -13.44 -2.03
N ASN A 129 -7.64 -14.23 -2.86
CA ASN A 129 -8.10 -15.55 -2.44
C ASN A 129 -6.91 -16.50 -2.22
N ALA A 130 -5.90 -16.51 -3.10
CA ALA A 130 -4.69 -17.30 -2.91
C ALA A 130 -3.96 -16.94 -1.60
N TYR A 131 -3.86 -15.64 -1.28
CA TYR A 131 -3.30 -15.17 -0.02
C TYR A 131 -4.14 -15.60 1.21
N ARG A 132 -5.47 -15.46 1.15
CA ARG A 132 -6.36 -15.78 2.29
C ARG A 132 -6.53 -17.29 2.55
N TYR A 133 -6.34 -18.13 1.54
CA TYR A 133 -6.45 -19.59 1.66
C TYR A 133 -5.10 -20.30 1.49
N ALA A 134 -3.98 -19.58 1.68
CA ALA A 134 -2.67 -20.19 1.70
C ALA A 134 -2.64 -21.28 2.80
N PRO A 135 -2.13 -22.49 2.50
CA PRO A 135 -2.03 -23.55 3.50
C PRO A 135 -1.23 -23.07 4.72
N ALA A 136 -1.67 -23.48 5.92
CA ALA A 136 -0.95 -23.19 7.14
C ALA A 136 0.52 -23.66 7.04
N PRO A 137 1.47 -22.96 7.69
CA PRO A 137 2.85 -23.43 7.81
C PRO A 137 2.88 -24.87 8.32
N ARG A 138 3.79 -25.68 7.78
CA ARG A 138 3.95 -27.06 8.24
C ARG A 138 4.45 -27.05 9.70
N PRO A 139 4.20 -28.13 10.48
CA PRO A 139 4.64 -28.22 11.88
C PRO A 139 6.16 -28.08 12.07
N ASP A 140 6.95 -28.30 11.02
CA ASP A 140 8.41 -28.13 10.98
C ASP A 140 8.85 -26.66 10.76
N GLY A 141 7.90 -25.71 10.74
CA GLY A 141 8.15 -24.30 10.47
C GLY A 141 8.44 -23.99 9.00
N SER A 142 8.43 -24.99 8.11
CA SER A 142 8.57 -24.74 6.68
C SER A 142 7.30 -24.08 6.13
N PRO A 143 7.43 -23.12 5.21
CA PRO A 143 6.29 -22.56 4.51
C PRO A 143 5.48 -23.70 3.86
N GLY A 144 4.16 -23.73 4.05
CA GLY A 144 3.28 -24.63 3.30
C GLY A 144 3.54 -24.51 1.79
N GLU A 145 3.31 -25.58 1.03
CA GLU A 145 3.73 -25.76 -0.38
C GLU A 145 3.39 -24.60 -1.34
N TRP A 146 2.44 -23.72 -0.96
CA TRP A 146 2.00 -22.54 -1.72
C TRP A 146 2.21 -21.20 -1.00
N SER A 147 2.88 -21.19 0.16
CA SER A 147 3.01 -20.00 1.03
C SER A 147 4.22 -19.13 0.71
N GLY A 148 5.21 -19.64 -0.02
CA GLY A 148 6.45 -18.90 -0.36
C GLY A 148 6.23 -17.67 -1.25
N GLU A 149 5.11 -17.60 -1.98
CA GLU A 149 4.84 -16.55 -2.98
C GLU A 149 3.66 -15.64 -2.59
N ALA A 150 3.03 -15.89 -1.45
CA ALA A 150 1.83 -15.18 -1.00
C ALA A 150 2.22 -13.82 -0.40
N ARG A 151 2.73 -12.91 -1.23
CA ARG A 151 2.97 -11.51 -0.83
C ARG A 151 1.62 -10.83 -0.59
N ASN A 152 1.52 -10.08 0.50
CA ASN A 152 0.36 -9.27 0.83
C ASN A 152 -0.10 -8.45 -0.39
N PRO A 153 -1.26 -8.76 -1.01
CA PRO A 153 -1.70 -8.06 -2.21
C PRO A 153 -2.05 -6.60 -1.93
N ALA A 154 -2.32 -6.26 -0.65
CA ALA A 154 -2.51 -4.89 -0.17
C ALA A 154 -1.20 -4.09 -0.07
N GLN A 155 -0.04 -4.75 -0.05
CA GLN A 155 1.28 -4.12 0.08
C GLN A 155 1.98 -3.93 -1.29
N SER A 156 1.26 -4.09 -2.41
CA SER A 156 1.79 -3.74 -3.72
C SER A 156 2.20 -2.26 -3.73
N GLN A 157 3.43 -1.98 -4.18
CA GLN A 157 4.13 -0.70 -3.96
C GLN A 157 3.29 0.55 -4.37
N PRO A 158 3.20 1.58 -3.51
CA PRO A 158 2.38 2.76 -3.72
C PRO A 158 2.98 3.80 -4.69
N TYR A 159 3.97 3.43 -5.50
CA TYR A 159 4.66 4.37 -6.40
C TYR A 159 3.73 5.05 -7.39
N ILE A 160 2.72 4.32 -7.87
CA ILE A 160 1.70 4.84 -8.78
C ILE A 160 0.86 5.94 -8.12
N GLY A 161 0.54 5.82 -6.82
CA GLY A 161 -0.20 6.86 -6.10
C GLY A 161 0.60 8.15 -5.97
N TRP A 162 1.88 8.04 -5.60
CA TRP A 162 2.81 9.17 -5.56
C TRP A 162 3.02 9.81 -6.93
N LEU A 163 3.15 9.00 -7.98
CA LEU A 163 3.23 9.49 -9.36
C LEU A 163 1.98 10.27 -9.74
N LEU A 164 0.80 9.79 -9.36
CA LEU A 164 -0.46 10.45 -9.68
C LEU A 164 -0.63 11.77 -8.92
N VAL A 165 -0.24 11.80 -7.64
CA VAL A 165 -0.20 13.05 -6.85
C VAL A 165 0.78 14.04 -7.47
N ALA A 166 1.95 13.59 -7.91
CA ALA A 166 2.94 14.44 -8.57
C ALA A 166 2.42 14.98 -9.91
N VAL A 167 1.84 14.13 -10.75
CA VAL A 167 1.27 14.52 -12.06
C VAL A 167 0.08 15.47 -11.87
N GLY A 168 -0.84 15.16 -10.96
CA GLY A 168 -1.98 16.02 -10.65
C GLY A 168 -1.57 17.36 -10.05
N GLY A 169 -0.60 17.36 -9.13
CA GLY A 169 -0.02 18.58 -8.57
C GLY A 169 0.67 19.43 -9.62
N LEU A 170 1.47 18.82 -10.50
CA LEU A 170 2.10 19.51 -11.62
C LEU A 170 1.06 20.12 -12.57
N PHE A 171 0.04 19.34 -12.92
CA PHE A 171 -1.05 19.78 -13.79
C PHE A 171 -1.85 20.92 -13.14
N PHE A 172 -2.12 20.85 -11.84
CA PHE A 172 -2.77 21.92 -11.08
C PHE A 172 -1.94 23.22 -11.08
N VAL A 173 -0.63 23.12 -10.84
CA VAL A 173 0.27 24.28 -10.85
C VAL A 173 0.36 24.92 -12.25
N PHE A 174 0.46 24.11 -13.30
CA PHE A 174 0.46 24.61 -14.69
C PHE A 174 -0.90 25.20 -15.09
N SER A 175 -2.00 24.55 -14.69
CA SER A 175 -3.37 24.97 -14.98
C SER A 175 -3.74 26.29 -14.29
N ALA A 176 -3.23 26.51 -13.07
CA ALA A 176 -3.59 27.67 -12.26
C ALA A 176 -3.06 29.01 -12.81
N LYS A 177 -2.25 29.03 -13.88
CA LYS A 177 -1.54 30.23 -14.39
C LYS A 177 -1.14 31.18 -13.25
N PRO A 178 -0.44 30.71 -12.21
CA PRO A 178 -0.27 31.49 -10.99
C PRO A 178 0.52 32.77 -11.32
N ASP A 179 0.04 33.93 -10.85
CA ASP A 179 0.68 35.23 -11.10
C ASP A 179 2.14 35.29 -10.58
N TRP A 180 2.50 34.42 -9.63
CA TRP A 180 3.88 34.15 -9.27
C TRP A 180 4.71 33.79 -10.49
N ILE A 181 4.26 32.87 -11.35
CA ILE A 181 5.08 32.32 -12.44
C ILE A 181 5.45 33.43 -13.43
N SER A 182 4.50 34.30 -13.79
CA SER A 182 4.82 35.48 -14.59
C SER A 182 5.70 36.47 -13.83
N PHE A 183 5.48 36.70 -12.54
CA PHE A 183 6.36 37.53 -11.71
C PHE A 183 7.79 36.98 -11.62
N VAL A 184 7.96 35.67 -11.48
CA VAL A 184 9.25 34.98 -11.45
C VAL A 184 9.87 34.97 -12.83
N LEU A 185 9.12 34.74 -13.91
CA LEU A 185 9.68 34.83 -15.26
C LEU A 185 10.09 36.25 -15.65
N ASP A 186 9.29 37.27 -15.32
CA ASP A 186 9.57 38.66 -15.68
C ASP A 186 10.61 39.32 -14.76
N LYS A 187 10.53 39.14 -13.44
CA LYS A 187 11.49 39.74 -12.50
C LYS A 187 12.69 38.87 -12.20
N MET A 188 12.52 37.55 -12.13
CA MET A 188 13.59 36.62 -11.75
C MET A 188 14.14 35.84 -12.95
N GLY A 189 13.48 35.83 -14.12
CA GLY A 189 13.91 35.04 -15.28
C GLY A 189 15.25 35.48 -15.82
N THR A 190 15.52 36.79 -15.88
CA THR A 190 16.82 37.31 -16.29
C THR A 190 17.92 36.99 -15.28
N MET A 191 17.62 37.05 -13.97
CA MET A 191 18.61 36.77 -12.91
C MET A 191 18.92 35.26 -12.79
N ILE A 192 17.90 34.41 -12.85
CA ILE A 192 18.02 32.95 -12.79
C ILE A 192 18.71 32.43 -14.05
N GLY A 193 18.30 32.91 -15.23
CA GLY A 193 18.96 32.58 -16.49
C GLY A 193 20.44 32.99 -16.47
N GLY A 194 20.75 34.19 -15.99
CA GLY A 194 22.13 34.67 -15.83
C GLY A 194 22.97 33.82 -14.86
N MET A 195 22.44 33.49 -13.68
CA MET A 195 23.15 32.62 -12.71
C MET A 195 23.42 31.23 -13.28
N ILE A 196 22.45 30.63 -13.98
CA ILE A 196 22.62 29.32 -14.62
C ILE A 196 23.69 29.40 -15.70
N LEU A 197 23.69 30.45 -16.52
CA LEU A 197 24.67 30.63 -17.59
C LEU A 197 26.09 30.84 -17.05
N ILE A 198 26.23 31.63 -15.98
CA ILE A 198 27.50 31.82 -15.26
C ILE A 198 27.99 30.50 -14.66
N GLY A 199 27.10 29.75 -14.00
CA GLY A 199 27.44 28.45 -13.41
C GLY A 199 27.87 27.43 -14.45
N ILE A 200 27.14 27.31 -15.56
CA ILE A 200 27.50 26.44 -16.69
C ILE A 200 28.84 26.89 -17.30
N GLY A 201 29.06 28.20 -17.47
CA GLY A 201 30.32 28.75 -17.96
C GLY A 201 31.50 28.38 -17.05
N LEU A 202 31.33 28.50 -15.74
CA LEU A 202 32.35 28.15 -14.75
C LEU A 202 32.65 26.64 -14.75
N VAL A 203 31.61 25.81 -14.83
CA VAL A 203 31.75 24.34 -14.90
C VAL A 203 32.44 23.89 -16.19
N LEU A 204 32.08 24.48 -17.34
CA LEU A 204 32.74 24.19 -18.61
C LEU A 204 34.21 24.65 -18.62
N PHE A 205 34.50 25.82 -18.04
CA PHE A 205 35.86 26.34 -17.90
C PHE A 205 36.73 25.41 -17.03
N LEU A 206 36.21 25.00 -15.87
CA LEU A 206 36.92 24.09 -14.95
C LEU A 206 37.08 22.67 -15.51
N ARG A 207 36.13 22.21 -16.34
CA ARG A 207 36.24 20.93 -17.04
C ARG A 207 37.29 20.97 -18.15
N LYS A 208 37.49 22.13 -18.79
CA LYS A 208 38.54 22.33 -19.82
C LYS A 208 39.92 22.59 -19.23
N SER A 209 40.01 23.12 -18.00
CA SER A 209 41.27 23.45 -17.33
C SER A 209 41.91 22.29 -16.58
N LYS A 210 41.34 21.08 -16.62
CA LYS A 210 42.06 19.88 -16.16
C LYS A 210 43.06 19.50 -17.26
N PRO A 211 44.38 19.74 -17.06
CA PRO A 211 45.36 19.18 -17.98
C PRO A 211 45.22 17.66 -17.95
N LYS A 212 45.34 17.07 -19.13
CA LYS A 212 45.31 15.62 -19.35
C LYS A 212 46.45 14.94 -18.60
#